data_AF-A0A4Q3JKU5-F1
#
_entry.id   AF-A0A4Q3JKU5-F1
#
_cell.length_a   1.000
_cell.length_b   1.000
_cell.length_c   1.000
_cell.angle_alpha   90.00
_cell.angle_beta   90.00
_cell.angle_gamma   90.00
#
_symmetry.space_group_name_H-M   'P 1'
#
loop_
_entity.id
_entity.type
_entity.pdbx_description
1 polymer ?
#
loop_
_entity_poly.entity_id
_entity_poly.type
_entity_poly.pdbx_seq_one_letter_code
_entity_poly.pdbx_strand_id
1 'polypeptide(L)'
;MRRAVAALAGLALLASCDPGADEQRWRVDEARLLAVVSEPAEVGAGSSVVVSPVALGPAGPVTDGVSWGRCVRRKPLTELGPVDPGCMRNAPGAVEPLGASPTAALTLPTDACRLFGPDRPDPKPGEPAGRPVDPDLSGGYYAPLRAALGAEQAAGVGGQGERGGGRGAEGLDRAGRVAHAARVDRSEL
;
A
#
# COMPACT_ATOMS: atom_id res chain seq x y z
N MET A 1 -22.48 -10.93 64.54
CA MET A 1 -22.09 -10.01 63.46
C MET A 1 -20.99 -10.55 62.50
N ARG A 2 -20.45 -11.77 62.68
CA ARG A 2 -19.37 -12.32 61.83
C ARG A 2 -19.83 -13.14 60.59
N ARG A 3 -21.13 -13.47 60.48
CA ARG A 3 -21.67 -14.32 59.39
C ARG A 3 -22.15 -13.53 58.15
N ALA A 4 -22.36 -12.22 58.26
CA ALA A 4 -22.84 -11.39 57.16
C ALA A 4 -21.74 -10.97 56.17
N VAL A 5 -20.47 -11.00 56.60
CA VAL A 5 -19.33 -10.54 55.79
C VAL A 5 -18.95 -11.57 54.71
N ALA A 6 -19.21 -12.86 54.92
CA ALA A 6 -18.86 -13.91 53.97
C ALA A 6 -19.73 -13.92 52.70
N ALA A 7 -20.97 -13.43 52.78
CA ALA A 7 -21.89 -13.42 51.64
C ALA A 7 -21.59 -12.32 50.61
N LEU A 8 -20.97 -11.21 51.01
CA LEU A 8 -20.60 -10.12 50.09
C LEU A 8 -19.33 -10.41 49.27
N ALA A 9 -18.43 -11.26 49.76
CA ALA A 9 -17.19 -11.58 49.04
C ALA A 9 -17.41 -12.48 47.81
N GLY A 10 -18.47 -13.30 47.81
CA GLY A 10 -18.78 -14.18 46.68
C GLY A 10 -19.38 -13.48 45.46
N LEU A 11 -20.05 -12.34 45.65
CA LEU A 11 -20.72 -11.62 44.56
C LEU A 11 -19.76 -10.74 43.72
N ALA A 12 -18.61 -10.36 44.29
CA ALA A 12 -17.63 -9.52 43.60
C ALA A 12 -16.81 -10.26 42.53
N LEU A 13 -16.78 -11.60 42.56
CA LEU A 13 -16.04 -12.43 41.59
C LEU A 13 -16.78 -12.64 40.26
N LEU A 14 -18.07 -12.27 40.16
CA LEU A 14 -18.87 -12.42 38.94
C LEU A 14 -18.88 -11.16 38.05
N ALA A 15 -18.28 -10.05 38.51
CA ALA A 15 -18.30 -8.77 37.80
C ALA A 15 -17.01 -8.46 37.03
N SER A 16 -16.10 -9.44 36.84
CA SER A 16 -14.86 -9.23 36.08
C SER A 16 -14.95 -9.72 34.63
N CYS A 17 -16.14 -9.72 34.01
CA CYS A 17 -16.23 -9.84 32.56
C CYS A 17 -15.63 -8.57 31.95
N ASP A 18 -14.38 -8.65 31.49
CA ASP A 18 -13.75 -7.65 30.67
C ASP A 18 -14.46 -7.62 29.31
N PRO A 19 -15.26 -6.59 28.99
CA PRO A 19 -15.96 -6.50 27.72
C PRO A 19 -14.99 -6.37 26.53
N GLY A 20 -13.70 -6.15 26.77
CA GLY A 20 -12.65 -6.13 25.75
C GLY A 20 -12.00 -7.48 25.44
N ALA A 21 -12.31 -8.55 26.21
CA ALA A 21 -11.65 -9.86 26.03
C ALA A 21 -12.03 -10.58 24.73
N ASP A 22 -13.12 -10.18 24.06
CA ASP A 22 -13.57 -10.74 22.78
C ASP A 22 -13.21 -9.86 21.57
N GLU A 23 -12.34 -8.86 21.75
CA GLU A 23 -11.71 -8.17 20.62
C GLU A 23 -10.65 -9.09 19.99
N GLN A 24 -11.10 -10.02 19.16
CA GLN A 24 -10.23 -10.85 18.34
C GLN A 24 -9.65 -10.00 17.20
N ARG A 25 -8.78 -9.03 17.53
CA ARG A 25 -8.12 -8.13 16.56
C ARG A 25 -7.28 -8.86 15.50
N TRP A 26 -7.05 -10.15 15.69
CA TRP A 26 -6.36 -11.05 14.76
C TRP A 26 -7.32 -11.78 13.81
N ARG A 27 -8.64 -11.75 14.05
CA ARG A 27 -9.65 -12.37 13.20
C ARG A 27 -9.91 -11.51 11.98
N VAL A 28 -10.00 -12.17 10.82
CA VAL A 28 -10.29 -11.54 9.53
C VAL A 28 -11.69 -11.96 9.11
N ASP A 29 -12.67 -11.10 9.34
CA ASP A 29 -14.09 -11.38 9.05
C ASP A 29 -14.49 -11.06 7.61
N GLU A 30 -13.67 -10.30 6.90
CA GLU A 30 -13.88 -9.89 5.50
C GLU A 30 -12.58 -9.96 4.71
N ALA A 31 -12.67 -9.99 3.38
CA ALA A 31 -11.49 -10.00 2.52
C ALA A 31 -10.69 -8.69 2.64
N ARG A 32 -9.39 -8.81 2.85
CA ARG A 32 -8.45 -7.70 3.03
C ARG A 32 -7.18 -7.93 2.23
N LEU A 33 -6.76 -6.92 1.50
CA LEU A 33 -5.47 -6.78 0.87
C LEU A 33 -4.45 -6.33 1.93
N LEU A 34 -3.44 -7.16 2.14
CA LEU A 34 -2.38 -6.96 3.13
C LEU A 34 -1.15 -6.31 2.51
N ALA A 35 -0.79 -6.71 1.29
CA ALA A 35 0.35 -6.17 0.56
C ALA A 35 0.20 -6.39 -0.96
N VAL A 36 1.08 -5.74 -1.71
CA VAL A 36 1.36 -6.08 -3.11
C VAL A 36 2.81 -6.53 -3.21
N VAL A 37 3.03 -7.60 -3.96
CA VAL A 37 4.37 -8.12 -4.28
C VAL A 37 4.66 -7.85 -5.74
N SER A 38 5.87 -7.39 -6.06
CA SER A 38 6.36 -7.27 -7.43
C SER A 38 7.49 -8.25 -7.71
N GLU A 39 7.52 -8.75 -8.94
CA GLU A 39 8.60 -9.58 -9.49
C GLU A 39 8.98 -9.08 -10.90
N PRO A 40 10.22 -8.59 -11.12
CA PRO A 40 11.26 -8.37 -10.11
C PRO A 40 10.82 -7.33 -9.05
N ALA A 41 11.42 -7.39 -7.86
CA ALA A 41 11.17 -6.39 -6.81
C ALA A 41 11.57 -4.98 -7.26
N GLU A 42 12.65 -4.86 -8.03
CA GLU A 42 13.22 -3.59 -8.49
C GLU A 42 13.51 -3.60 -9.98
N VAL A 43 13.11 -2.54 -10.69
CA VAL A 43 13.39 -2.37 -12.11
C VAL A 43 13.56 -0.90 -12.49
N GLY A 44 14.34 -0.64 -13.54
CA GLY A 44 14.52 0.72 -14.07
C GLY A 44 13.28 1.23 -14.85
N ALA A 45 13.25 2.54 -15.09
CA ALA A 45 12.23 3.16 -15.95
C ALA A 45 12.15 2.47 -17.33
N GLY A 46 10.92 2.30 -17.85
CA GLY A 46 10.66 1.56 -19.10
C GLY A 46 10.65 0.04 -18.97
N SER A 47 11.03 -0.52 -17.82
CA SER A 47 11.01 -1.96 -17.57
C SER A 47 9.64 -2.42 -17.04
N SER A 48 9.42 -3.73 -17.05
CA SER A 48 8.16 -4.32 -16.59
C SER A 48 8.35 -5.17 -15.33
N VAL A 49 7.35 -5.14 -14.46
CA VAL A 49 7.19 -6.05 -13.32
C VAL A 49 5.86 -6.78 -13.42
N VAL A 50 5.78 -7.95 -12.82
CA VAL A 50 4.51 -8.63 -12.52
C VAL A 50 4.16 -8.35 -11.07
N VAL A 51 2.93 -7.90 -10.82
CA VAL A 51 2.43 -7.66 -9.48
C VAL A 51 1.36 -8.68 -9.10
N SER A 52 1.38 -9.09 -7.83
CA SER A 52 0.42 -10.01 -7.24
C SER A 52 -0.04 -9.51 -5.86
N PRO A 53 -1.28 -9.82 -5.45
CA PRO A 53 -1.81 -9.41 -4.17
C PRO A 53 -1.41 -10.42 -3.09
N VAL A 54 -1.15 -9.91 -1.89
CA VAL A 54 -1.21 -10.72 -0.67
C VAL A 54 -2.51 -10.33 0.00
N ALA A 55 -3.54 -11.17 -0.13
CA ALA A 55 -4.86 -10.91 0.44
C ALA A 55 -5.37 -12.11 1.25
N LEU A 56 -6.16 -11.81 2.27
CA LEU A 56 -6.71 -12.79 3.21
C LEU A 56 -8.18 -12.48 3.47
N GLY A 57 -9.02 -13.51 3.46
CA GLY A 57 -10.43 -13.44 3.87
C GLY A 57 -10.75 -14.49 4.94
N PRO A 58 -12.02 -14.57 5.38
CA PRO A 58 -12.43 -15.46 6.46
C PRO A 58 -12.24 -16.95 6.14
N ALA A 59 -12.24 -17.30 4.84
CA ALA A 59 -12.02 -18.68 4.36
C ALA A 59 -10.55 -18.99 4.06
N GLY A 60 -9.63 -18.04 4.21
CA GLY A 60 -8.22 -18.17 3.85
C GLY A 60 -7.77 -17.19 2.76
N PRO A 61 -6.64 -17.46 2.09
CA PRO A 61 -6.06 -16.56 1.10
C PRO A 61 -7.03 -16.25 -0.05
N VAL A 62 -7.02 -14.99 -0.50
CA VAL A 62 -7.82 -14.50 -1.63
C VAL A 62 -6.88 -14.19 -2.79
N THR A 63 -7.18 -14.71 -3.97
CA THR A 63 -6.31 -14.59 -5.15
C THR A 63 -7.00 -13.99 -6.37
N ASP A 64 -8.32 -13.82 -6.34
CA ASP A 64 -9.12 -13.26 -7.42
C ASP A 64 -9.85 -11.97 -6.98
N GLY A 65 -10.59 -11.35 -7.90
CA GLY A 65 -11.37 -10.15 -7.61
C GLY A 65 -10.57 -8.86 -7.41
N VAL A 66 -9.25 -8.90 -7.66
CA VAL A 66 -8.39 -7.70 -7.58
C VAL A 66 -8.43 -6.92 -8.89
N SER A 67 -8.73 -5.63 -8.79
CA SER A 67 -8.59 -4.67 -9.87
C SER A 67 -7.35 -3.81 -9.69
N TRP A 68 -6.62 -3.61 -10.78
CA TRP A 68 -5.32 -2.96 -10.80
C TRP A 68 -5.40 -1.64 -11.56
N GLY A 69 -4.64 -0.65 -11.10
CA GLY A 69 -4.45 0.59 -11.81
C GLY A 69 -3.14 1.27 -11.43
N ARG A 70 -2.57 2.04 -12.35
CA ARG A 70 -1.38 2.85 -12.10
C ARG A 70 -1.78 4.30 -11.89
N CYS A 71 -1.29 4.91 -10.82
CA CYS A 71 -1.45 6.34 -10.63
C CYS A 71 -0.54 7.08 -11.61
N VAL A 72 -1.13 8.00 -12.39
CA VAL A 72 -0.41 8.79 -13.40
C VAL A 72 -0.29 10.26 -13.00
N ARG A 73 -0.85 10.65 -11.85
CA ARG A 73 -0.71 12.01 -11.32
C ARG A 73 0.59 12.15 -10.54
N ARG A 74 1.23 13.28 -10.79
CA ARG A 74 2.34 13.74 -9.98
C ARG A 74 1.84 14.14 -8.61
N LYS A 75 2.51 13.67 -7.56
CA LYS A 75 2.19 14.03 -6.17
C LYS A 75 2.45 15.54 -5.94
N PRO A 76 1.47 16.31 -5.43
CA PRO A 76 1.67 17.71 -5.07
C PRO A 76 2.76 17.87 -4.01
N LEU A 77 3.48 19.00 -4.00
CA LEU A 77 4.53 19.25 -3.00
C LEU A 77 4.00 19.34 -1.57
N THR A 78 2.73 19.70 -1.40
CA THR A 78 2.04 19.78 -0.11
C THR A 78 1.51 18.43 0.37
N GLU A 79 1.57 17.39 -0.46
CA GLU A 79 1.05 16.07 -0.13
C GLU A 79 2.12 15.25 0.60
N LEU A 80 1.81 14.88 1.84
CA LEU A 80 2.68 14.10 2.70
C LEU A 80 2.55 12.59 2.46
N GLY A 81 1.42 12.14 1.90
CA GLY A 81 1.19 10.74 1.60
C GLY A 81 2.13 10.17 0.54
N PRO A 82 2.16 8.85 0.35
CA PRO A 82 3.02 8.22 -0.65
C PRO A 82 2.55 8.48 -2.09
N VAL A 83 1.27 8.81 -2.30
CA VAL A 83 0.62 8.94 -3.62
C VAL A 83 -0.26 10.19 -3.69
N ASP A 84 -0.56 10.68 -4.91
CA ASP A 84 -1.56 11.73 -5.08
C ASP A 84 -2.96 11.24 -4.63
N PRO A 85 -3.68 11.95 -3.76
CA PRO A 85 -4.97 11.47 -3.24
C PRO A 85 -6.05 11.33 -4.32
N GLY A 86 -5.92 12.03 -5.44
CA GLY A 86 -6.79 11.84 -6.60
C GLY A 86 -6.69 10.44 -7.17
N CYS A 87 -5.55 9.76 -7.06
CA CYS A 87 -5.38 8.38 -7.48
C CYS A 87 -6.17 7.40 -6.59
N MET A 88 -6.29 7.68 -5.30
CA MET A 88 -7.10 6.90 -4.35
C MET A 88 -8.60 7.18 -4.53
N ARG A 89 -8.96 8.45 -4.75
CA ARG A 89 -10.36 8.85 -4.95
C ARG A 89 -10.92 8.56 -6.34
N ASN A 90 -10.17 7.89 -7.22
CA ASN A 90 -10.57 7.67 -8.61
C ASN A 90 -10.90 8.97 -9.35
N ALA A 91 -10.15 10.05 -9.09
CA ALA A 91 -10.34 11.30 -9.82
C ALA A 91 -10.19 11.05 -11.34
N PRO A 92 -11.02 11.66 -12.20
CA PRO A 92 -10.95 11.45 -13.64
C PRO A 92 -9.54 11.68 -14.18
N GLY A 93 -9.02 10.70 -14.94
CA GLY A 93 -7.67 10.75 -15.52
C GLY A 93 -6.53 10.57 -14.53
N ALA A 94 -6.80 10.29 -13.25
CA ALA A 94 -5.74 10.12 -12.25
C ALA A 94 -5.13 8.72 -12.24
N VAL A 95 -5.90 7.72 -12.65
CA VAL A 95 -5.48 6.31 -12.66
C VAL A 95 -5.69 5.73 -14.05
N GLU A 96 -4.64 5.09 -14.54
CA GLU A 96 -4.69 4.25 -15.73
C GLU A 96 -5.05 2.82 -15.34
N PRO A 97 -6.18 2.27 -15.83
CA PRO A 97 -6.58 0.90 -15.51
C PRO A 97 -5.63 -0.13 -16.12
N LEU A 98 -5.26 -1.15 -15.35
CA LEU A 98 -4.46 -2.30 -15.81
C LEU A 98 -5.30 -3.59 -15.95
N GLY A 99 -6.58 -3.53 -15.58
CA GLY A 99 -7.52 -4.64 -15.65
C GLY A 99 -7.83 -5.27 -14.29
N ALA A 100 -8.64 -6.33 -14.30
CA ALA A 100 -9.00 -7.11 -13.12
C ALA A 100 -8.54 -8.55 -13.33
N SER A 101 -7.62 -9.00 -12.50
CA SER A 101 -6.93 -10.28 -12.65
C SER A 101 -6.17 -10.64 -11.36
N PRO A 102 -5.87 -11.93 -11.13
CA PRO A 102 -5.04 -12.36 -10.00
C PRO A 102 -3.64 -11.73 -9.98
N THR A 103 -3.11 -11.36 -11.14
CA THR A 103 -1.83 -10.66 -11.29
C THR A 103 -1.94 -9.63 -12.40
N ALA A 104 -1.10 -8.59 -12.38
CA ALA A 104 -1.02 -7.61 -13.47
C ALA A 104 0.42 -7.40 -13.92
N ALA A 105 0.61 -7.17 -15.22
CA ALA A 105 1.87 -6.66 -15.75
C ALA A 105 1.85 -5.13 -15.67
N LEU A 106 2.89 -4.55 -15.09
CA LEU A 106 3.07 -3.12 -14.95
C LEU A 106 4.36 -2.74 -15.68
N THR A 107 4.26 -1.94 -16.73
CA THR A 107 5.43 -1.29 -17.34
C THR A 107 5.61 0.09 -16.71
N LEU A 108 6.81 0.38 -16.22
CA LEU A 108 7.13 1.67 -15.63
C LEU A 108 7.31 2.73 -16.72
N PRO A 109 6.79 3.96 -16.55
CA PRO A 109 7.05 5.05 -17.50
C PRO A 109 8.55 5.28 -17.68
N THR A 110 8.99 5.62 -18.89
CA THR A 110 10.40 5.95 -19.17
C THR A 110 10.85 7.23 -18.46
N ASP A 111 9.90 8.10 -18.10
CA ASP A 111 10.10 9.34 -17.34
C ASP A 111 9.74 9.20 -15.85
N ALA A 112 9.65 7.97 -15.32
CA ALA A 112 9.24 7.72 -13.95
C ALA A 112 10.12 8.42 -12.90
N CYS A 113 11.44 8.52 -13.12
CA CYS A 113 12.32 9.31 -12.25
C CYS A 113 11.91 10.79 -12.19
N ARG A 114 11.39 11.36 -13.28
CA ARG A 114 10.90 12.75 -13.34
C ARG A 114 9.52 12.90 -12.74
N LEU A 115 8.69 11.87 -12.79
CA LEU A 115 7.33 11.92 -12.25
C LEU A 115 7.29 11.63 -10.75
N PHE A 116 8.05 10.64 -10.30
CA PHE A 116 7.95 10.06 -8.95
C PHE A 116 9.28 10.01 -8.20
N GLY A 117 10.38 10.40 -8.84
CA GLY A 117 11.73 10.26 -8.31
C GLY A 117 12.48 11.58 -8.12
N PRO A 118 13.81 11.50 -8.00
CA PRO A 118 14.67 12.66 -7.71
C PRO A 118 14.87 13.59 -8.90
N ASP A 119 14.40 13.24 -10.10
CA ASP A 119 14.57 14.12 -11.24
C ASP A 119 13.53 15.25 -11.18
N ARG A 120 14.03 16.46 -11.35
CA ARG A 120 13.18 17.65 -11.37
C ARG A 120 12.20 17.58 -12.55
N PRO A 121 10.89 17.81 -12.31
CA PRO A 121 9.93 17.89 -13.40
C PRO A 121 10.16 19.14 -14.22
N ASP A 122 9.66 19.13 -15.45
CA ASP A 122 9.49 20.38 -16.17
C ASP A 122 8.39 21.21 -15.47
N PRO A 123 8.60 22.53 -15.27
CA PRO A 123 7.53 23.41 -14.82
C PRO A 123 6.39 23.42 -15.85
N LYS A 124 5.15 23.46 -15.36
CA LYS A 124 4.01 23.78 -16.21
C LYS A 124 4.02 25.29 -16.55
N PRO A 125 3.40 25.71 -17.67
CA PRO A 125 3.26 27.13 -17.97
C PRO A 125 2.61 27.90 -16.81
N GLY A 126 3.30 28.92 -16.30
CA GLY A 126 2.83 29.74 -15.17
C GLY A 126 3.13 29.19 -13.77
N GLU A 127 3.76 28.02 -13.65
CA GLU A 127 4.18 27.45 -12.37
C GLU A 127 5.71 27.57 -12.18
N PRO A 128 6.19 27.81 -10.95
CA PRO A 128 7.61 27.71 -10.65
C PRO A 128 8.09 26.26 -10.85
N ALA A 129 9.39 26.09 -11.10
CA ALA A 129 9.97 24.75 -11.18
C ALA A 129 9.72 23.96 -9.89
N GLY A 130 9.18 22.75 -10.01
CA GLY A 130 8.95 21.88 -8.87
C GLY A 130 10.27 21.48 -8.20
N ARG A 131 10.24 21.28 -6.88
CA ARG A 131 11.37 20.65 -6.18
C ARG A 131 11.43 19.15 -6.56
N PRO A 132 12.63 18.56 -6.68
CA PRO A 132 12.79 17.11 -6.65
C PRO A 132 12.03 16.45 -5.48
N VAL A 133 11.51 15.25 -5.71
CA VAL A 133 11.13 14.37 -4.60
C VAL A 133 12.44 13.92 -3.95
N ASP A 134 12.47 13.86 -2.62
CA ASP A 134 13.66 13.33 -1.95
C ASP A 134 13.81 11.85 -2.35
N PRO A 135 14.97 11.44 -2.89
CA PRO A 135 15.20 10.04 -3.17
C PRO A 135 15.13 9.24 -1.88
N ASP A 136 14.76 7.97 -1.99
CA ASP A 136 14.98 7.06 -0.88
C ASP A 136 16.46 6.68 -0.74
N LEU A 137 16.75 5.77 0.19
CA LEU A 137 18.10 5.29 0.43
C LEU A 137 18.74 4.62 -0.80
N SER A 138 17.95 4.15 -1.78
CA SER A 138 18.45 3.58 -3.04
C SER A 138 18.79 4.66 -4.09
N GLY A 139 18.42 5.92 -3.87
CA GLY A 139 18.51 6.94 -4.91
C GLY A 139 17.40 6.84 -5.97
N GLY A 140 16.37 6.03 -5.71
CA GLY A 140 15.38 5.61 -6.69
C GLY A 140 14.03 6.31 -6.59
N TYR A 141 13.01 5.71 -7.20
CA TYR A 141 11.62 6.16 -7.17
C TYR A 141 10.67 5.01 -6.86
N TYR A 142 9.47 5.35 -6.40
CA TYR A 142 8.38 4.41 -6.17
C TYR A 142 7.28 4.66 -7.20
N ALA A 143 6.98 3.70 -8.09
CA ALA A 143 5.85 3.86 -9.00
C ALA A 143 4.52 3.55 -8.28
N PRO A 144 3.59 4.52 -8.20
CA PRO A 144 2.37 4.36 -7.43
C PRO A 144 1.38 3.44 -8.15
N LEU A 145 1.09 2.30 -7.53
CA LEU A 145 0.13 1.31 -7.99
C LEU A 145 -1.08 1.31 -7.05
N ARG A 146 -2.26 1.09 -7.61
CA ARG A 146 -3.49 0.84 -6.87
C ARG A 146 -3.94 -0.58 -7.12
N ALA A 147 -4.24 -1.28 -6.03
CA ALA A 147 -4.91 -2.56 -6.03
C ALA A 147 -6.20 -2.44 -5.21
N ALA A 148 -7.31 -2.93 -5.75
CA ALA A 148 -8.61 -2.86 -5.08
C ALA A 148 -9.28 -4.23 -5.07
N LEU A 149 -9.74 -4.65 -3.89
CA LEU A 149 -10.41 -5.90 -3.61
C LEU A 149 -11.75 -5.61 -2.94
N GLY A 150 -12.86 -5.76 -3.68
CA GLY A 150 -14.18 -5.35 -3.19
C GLY A 150 -14.24 -3.86 -2.87
N ALA A 151 -14.66 -3.50 -1.65
CA ALA A 151 -14.66 -2.11 -1.17
C ALA A 151 -13.29 -1.64 -0.65
N GLU A 152 -12.35 -2.56 -0.43
CA GLU A 152 -11.02 -2.26 0.09
C GLU A 152 -10.07 -1.83 -1.04
N GLN A 153 -9.20 -0.87 -0.76
CA GLN A 153 -8.18 -0.38 -1.68
C GLN A 153 -6.85 -0.26 -0.95
N ALA A 154 -5.76 -0.62 -1.60
CA ALA A 154 -4.42 -0.31 -1.15
C ALA A 154 -3.66 0.45 -2.23
N ALA A 155 -2.83 1.39 -1.80
CA ALA A 155 -1.76 1.95 -2.61
C ALA A 155 -0.50 1.12 -2.34
N GLY A 156 0.04 0.51 -3.37
CA GLY A 156 1.34 -0.13 -3.33
C GLY A 156 2.36 0.71 -4.08
N VAL A 157 3.62 0.38 -3.85
CA VAL A 157 4.67 0.75 -4.80
C VAL A 157 4.94 -0.46 -5.66
N GLY A 158 4.76 -0.30 -6.96
CA GLY A 158 5.21 -1.30 -7.94
C GLY A 158 6.60 -0.94 -8.43
N GLY A 159 7.62 -1.69 -7.99
CA GLY A 159 9.00 -1.52 -8.43
C GLY A 159 9.69 -0.28 -7.85
N GLN A 160 10.82 -0.51 -7.17
CA GLN A 160 11.82 0.54 -6.96
C GLN A 160 12.79 0.54 -8.13
N GLY A 161 13.23 1.71 -8.58
CA GLY A 161 14.18 1.82 -9.69
C GLY A 161 15.31 2.77 -9.37
N GLU A 162 16.56 2.28 -9.41
CA GLU A 162 17.77 3.07 -9.20
C GLU A 162 18.20 3.84 -10.46
N ARG A 163 18.94 4.94 -10.27
CA ARG A 163 19.70 5.59 -11.35
C ARG A 163 20.97 4.76 -11.64
N GLY A 164 20.89 3.86 -12.61
CA GLY A 164 22.03 3.04 -13.06
C GLY A 164 22.28 1.85 -12.13
N GLY A 165 22.12 0.63 -12.66
CA GLY A 165 22.00 -0.61 -11.89
C GLY A 165 23.07 -0.82 -10.81
N GLY A 166 22.66 -0.68 -9.54
CA GLY A 166 23.56 -0.33 -8.46
C GLY A 166 23.23 -0.92 -7.08
N ARG A 167 22.71 -2.14 -6.98
CA ARG A 167 22.72 -3.01 -5.76
C ARG A 167 22.22 -2.32 -4.47
N GLY A 168 20.90 -2.16 -4.33
CA GLY A 168 20.19 -1.81 -3.09
C GLY A 168 19.37 -2.95 -2.46
N ALA A 169 19.85 -4.19 -2.51
CA ALA A 169 19.11 -5.39 -2.13
C ALA A 169 19.18 -5.73 -0.61
N GLU A 170 18.53 -4.96 0.28
CA GLU A 170 18.30 -5.37 1.67
C GLU A 170 16.81 -5.73 1.90
N GLY A 171 16.50 -7.02 1.99
CA GLY A 171 15.16 -7.54 2.33
C GLY A 171 14.56 -8.56 1.36
N LEU A 172 15.31 -9.05 0.36
CA LEU A 172 14.79 -9.99 -0.62
C LEU A 172 14.65 -11.42 -0.05
N ASP A 173 13.49 -12.03 -0.32
CA ASP A 173 13.31 -13.49 -0.35
C ASP A 173 14.36 -14.11 -1.32
N ARG A 174 14.75 -15.38 -1.12
CA ARG A 174 15.60 -16.15 -2.06
C ARG A 174 15.14 -16.08 -3.53
N ALA A 175 13.88 -15.75 -3.78
CA ALA A 175 13.29 -15.55 -5.11
C ALA A 175 13.38 -14.11 -5.65
N GLY A 176 13.89 -13.13 -4.89
CA GLY A 176 13.98 -11.74 -5.35
C GLY A 176 12.71 -10.90 -5.17
N ARG A 177 11.81 -11.33 -4.28
CA ARG A 177 10.51 -10.67 -3.99
C ARG A 177 10.58 -9.73 -2.80
N VAL A 178 9.84 -8.62 -2.88
CA VAL A 178 9.59 -7.69 -1.77
C VAL A 178 8.09 -7.40 -1.70
N ALA A 179 7.53 -7.39 -0.49
CA ALA A 179 6.15 -7.01 -0.23
C ALA A 179 6.10 -5.55 0.23
N HIS A 180 5.36 -4.72 -0.49
CA HIS A 180 5.11 -3.33 -0.10
C HIS A 180 3.69 -3.19 0.43
N ALA A 181 3.55 -2.58 1.61
CA ALA A 181 2.27 -2.30 2.23
C ALA A 181 2.21 -0.81 2.62
N ALA A 182 1.45 -0.01 1.87
CA ALA A 182 0.96 1.27 2.33
C ALA A 182 -0.57 1.22 2.36
N ARG A 183 -1.11 0.91 3.54
CA ARG A 183 -2.55 0.86 3.78
C ARG A 183 -3.06 2.30 3.86
N VAL A 184 -4.14 2.60 3.13
CA VAL A 184 -4.89 3.85 3.33
C VAL A 184 -6.32 3.43 3.59
N ASP A 185 -6.77 3.59 4.83
CA ASP A 185 -8.16 3.35 5.19
C ASP A 185 -9.03 4.48 4.62
N ARG A 186 -10.16 4.12 4.00
CA ARG A 186 -11.09 5.10 3.41
C ARG A 186 -11.74 6.00 4.47
N SER A 187 -11.76 5.56 5.73
CA SER A 187 -12.26 6.36 6.86
C SER A 187 -11.33 7.50 7.28
N GLU A 188 -10.08 7.52 6.79
CA GLU A 188 -9.10 8.57 7.07
C GLU A 188 -8.86 9.54 5.89
N LEU A 189 -9.74 9.52 4.87
CA LEU A 189 -9.72 10.39 3.68
C LEU A 189 -10.98 11.25 3.55
#